data_AF-A0A6M3KEQ4-F1
#
_entry.id   AF-A0A6M3KEQ4-F1
#
_cell.length_a   1.000
_cell.length_b   1.000
_cell.length_c   1.000
_cell.angle_alpha   90.00
_cell.angle_beta   90.00
_cell.angle_gamma   90.00
#
_symmetry.space_group_name_H-M   'P 1'
#
loop_
_entity.id
_entity.type
_entity.pdbx_description
1 polymer ?
#
loop_
_entity_poly.entity_id
_entity_poly.type
_entity_poly.pdbx_seq_one_letter_code
_entity_poly.pdbx_strand_id
1 'polypeptide(L)'
;MAKTKIETNVEFGKKYRDKITGLEGIAISISKYQYGCLRVGLQPKAKDDGTVPDAVWFDEESIEKIEPIEKKTGGPQISPKRNSDPKRY
;
A
#
# COMPACT_ATOMS: atom_id res chain seq x y z
N MET A 1 4.46 -21.98 -27.27
CA MET A 1 5.02 -21.11 -26.20
C MET A 1 4.38 -21.52 -24.89
N ALA A 2 5.15 -22.11 -23.96
CA ALA A 2 4.61 -22.53 -22.67
C ALA A 2 4.24 -21.28 -21.85
N LYS A 3 2.96 -21.12 -21.52
CA LYS A 3 2.50 -20.07 -20.61
C LYS A 3 2.93 -20.47 -19.19
N THR A 4 4.02 -19.87 -18.70
CA THR A 4 4.42 -20.04 -17.30
C THR A 4 3.56 -19.13 -16.45
N LYS A 5 2.68 -19.71 -15.63
CA LYS A 5 1.89 -18.95 -14.65
C LYS A 5 2.83 -18.55 -13.49
N ILE A 6 2.81 -17.27 -13.12
CA ILE A 6 3.52 -16.77 -11.94
C ILE A 6 2.50 -16.75 -10.80
N GLU A 7 2.75 -17.54 -9.76
CA GLU A 7 1.93 -17.58 -8.54
C GLU A 7 2.59 -16.68 -7.50
N THR A 8 1.84 -15.71 -6.98
CA THR A 8 2.31 -14.68 -6.03
C THR A 8 1.13 -14.19 -5.21
N ASN A 9 1.37 -13.81 -3.95
CA ASN A 9 0.34 -13.24 -3.05
C ASN A 9 0.23 -11.71 -3.17
N VAL A 10 0.91 -11.12 -4.15
CA VAL A 10 1.01 -9.67 -4.33
C VAL A 10 -0.02 -9.18 -5.34
N GLU A 11 -0.81 -8.19 -4.92
CA GLU A 11 -1.78 -7.50 -5.77
C GLU A 11 -1.14 -6.25 -6.40
N PHE A 12 -1.10 -6.19 -7.73
CA PHE A 12 -0.66 -4.99 -8.44
C PHE A 12 -1.52 -3.78 -8.11
N GLY A 13 -0.88 -2.60 -8.09
CA GLY A 13 -1.56 -1.33 -7.80
C GLY A 13 -1.92 -1.10 -6.33
N LYS A 14 -1.64 -2.08 -5.45
CA LYS A 14 -1.79 -1.90 -3.99
C LYS A 14 -0.50 -1.35 -3.39
N LYS A 15 -0.67 -0.70 -2.23
CA LYS A 15 0.43 -0.15 -1.46
C LYS A 15 1.02 -1.24 -0.57
N TYR A 16 2.35 -1.35 -0.61
CA TYR A 16 3.11 -2.26 0.22
C TYR A 16 4.21 -1.50 0.96
N ARG A 17 4.67 -2.09 2.06
CA ARG A 17 5.81 -1.63 2.84
C ARG A 17 6.81 -2.75 3.01
N ASP A 18 8.09 -2.44 2.89
CA ASP A 18 9.14 -3.36 3.27
C ASP A 18 9.34 -3.36 4.80
N LYS A 19 9.36 -4.55 5.42
CA LYS A 19 9.46 -4.71 6.87
C LYS A 19 10.84 -4.32 7.42
N ILE A 20 11.88 -4.39 6.60
CA ILE A 20 13.28 -4.17 7.03
C ILE A 20 13.63 -2.69 6.95
N THR A 21 13.45 -2.08 5.77
CA THR A 21 13.80 -0.67 5.51
C THR A 21 12.67 0.29 5.89
N GLY A 22 11.44 -0.20 5.96
CA GLY A 22 10.26 0.63 6.16
C GLY A 22 9.81 1.41 4.93
N LEU A 23 10.44 1.21 3.76
CA LEU A 23 10.09 1.91 2.53
C LEU A 23 8.68 1.52 2.06
N GLU A 24 7.89 2.51 1.68
CA GLU A 24 6.53 2.32 1.18
C GLU A 24 6.43 2.67 -0.31
N GLY A 25 5.68 1.87 -1.06
CA GLY A 25 5.46 2.07 -2.49
C GLY A 25 4.28 1.29 -3.04
N ILE A 26 4.01 1.49 -4.33
CA ILE A 26 2.96 0.75 -5.05
C ILE A 26 3.60 -0.42 -5.78
N ALA A 27 3.02 -1.61 -5.68
CA ALA A 27 3.49 -2.77 -6.43
C ALA A 27 3.17 -2.63 -7.93
N ILE A 28 4.21 -2.54 -8.76
CA ILE A 28 4.09 -2.29 -10.21
C ILE A 28 4.58 -3.46 -11.08
N SER A 29 5.46 -4.31 -10.56
CA SER A 29 6.07 -5.40 -11.33
C SER A 29 6.44 -6.59 -10.43
N ILE A 30 6.46 -7.77 -11.03
CA ILE A 30 6.92 -9.01 -10.40
C ILE A 30 7.89 -9.68 -11.35
N SER A 31 9.07 -10.00 -10.83
CA SER A 31 10.16 -10.62 -11.55
C SER A 31 10.45 -12.00 -10.97
N LYS A 32 10.40 -13.03 -11.81
CA LYS A 32 10.80 -14.39 -11.47
C LYS A 32 12.23 -14.63 -11.92
N TYR A 33 13.13 -14.86 -10.97
CA TYR A 33 14.53 -15.18 -11.27
C TYR A 33 14.72 -16.67 -11.54
N GLN A 34 15.87 -17.02 -12.12
CA GLN A 34 16.21 -18.39 -12.58
C GLN A 34 15.99 -19.47 -11.52
N TYR A 35 16.19 -19.14 -10.23
CA TYR A 35 16.03 -20.06 -9.09
C TYR A 35 14.68 -19.96 -8.39
N GLY A 36 13.68 -19.32 -9.01
CA GLY A 36 12.32 -19.24 -8.46
C GLY A 36 12.09 -18.14 -7.43
N CYS A 37 13.10 -17.34 -7.07
CA CYS A 37 12.90 -16.17 -6.23
C CYS A 37 12.02 -15.14 -6.96
N LEU A 38 10.89 -14.79 -6.34
CA LEU A 38 10.00 -13.73 -6.79
C LEU A 38 10.38 -12.43 -6.12
N ARG A 39 10.63 -11.40 -6.93
CA ARG A 39 10.83 -10.04 -6.45
C ARG A 39 9.75 -9.12 -6.97
N VAL A 40 9.36 -8.21 -6.10
CA VAL A 40 8.32 -7.23 -6.33
C VAL A 40 8.98 -5.88 -6.47
N GLY A 41 8.70 -5.20 -7.59
CA GLY A 41 9.10 -3.82 -7.79
C GLY A 41 8.09 -2.89 -7.14
N LEU A 42 8.51 -2.16 -6.11
CA LEU A 42 7.73 -1.10 -5.47
C LEU A 42 8.15 0.25 -6.03
N GLN A 43 7.20 0.98 -6.59
CA GLN A 43 7.37 2.37 -7.02
C GLN A 43 7.12 3.28 -5.81
N PRO A 44 8.15 3.99 -5.30
CA PRO A 44 7.93 4.98 -4.25
C PRO A 44 7.19 6.19 -4.82
N LYS A 45 6.55 6.97 -3.94
CA LYS A 45 5.90 8.21 -4.33
C LYS A 45 6.95 9.21 -4.83
N ALA A 46 6.57 10.04 -5.80
CA ALA A 46 7.38 11.21 -6.18
C ALA A 46 7.65 12.08 -4.94
N LYS A 47 8.86 12.63 -4.90
CA LYS A 47 9.29 13.59 -3.88
C LYS A 47 8.62 14.95 -4.14
N ASP A 48 8.59 15.80 -3.12
CA ASP A 48 7.97 17.13 -3.21
C ASP A 48 8.68 18.05 -4.22
N ASP A 49 9.94 17.75 -4.55
CA ASP A 49 10.74 18.42 -5.59
C ASP A 49 10.37 17.99 -7.03
N GLY A 50 9.40 17.08 -7.18
CA GLY A 50 8.97 16.54 -8.47
C GLY A 50 9.85 15.38 -8.97
N THR A 51 10.89 15.00 -8.24
CA THR A 51 11.74 13.86 -8.60
C THR A 51 10.96 12.56 -8.43
N VAL A 52 10.90 11.75 -9.48
CA VAL A 52 10.34 10.40 -9.43
C VAL A 52 11.48 9.43 -9.11
N PRO A 53 11.51 8.83 -7.91
CA PRO A 53 12.52 7.82 -7.58
C PRO A 53 12.30 6.54 -8.39
N ASP A 54 13.38 5.82 -8.67
CA ASP A 54 13.29 4.52 -9.34
C ASP A 54 12.54 3.49 -8.48
N ALA A 55 11.98 2.49 -9.16
CA ALA A 55 11.37 1.36 -8.50
C ALA A 55 12.43 0.52 -7.77
N VAL A 56 12.14 0.17 -6.52
CA VAL A 56 13.02 -0.64 -5.68
C VAL A 56 12.48 -2.07 -5.60
N TRP A 57 13.38 -3.04 -5.66
CA TRP A 57 13.03 -4.46 -5.70
C TRP A 57 13.18 -5.10 -4.32
N PHE A 58 12.12 -5.73 -3.86
CA PHE A 58 12.08 -6.47 -2.60
C PHE A 58 11.65 -7.91 -2.84
N ASP A 59 12.07 -8.83 -1.98
CA ASP A 59 11.56 -10.19 -2.01
C ASP A 59 10.11 -10.21 -1.48
N GLU A 60 9.26 -11.09 -2.04
CA GLU A 60 7.83 -11.16 -1.70
C GLU A 60 7.56 -11.32 -0.19
N GLU A 61 8.40 -12.08 0.53
CA GLU A 61 8.25 -12.35 1.96
C GLU A 61 8.55 -11.14 2.85
N SER A 62 9.37 -10.21 2.33
CA SER A 62 9.85 -9.04 3.07
C SER A 62 8.84 -7.89 3.07
N ILE A 63 7.86 -7.92 2.16
CA ILE A 63 6.85 -6.87 2.04
C ILE A 63 5.55 -7.22 2.75
N GLU A 64 4.82 -6.19 3.17
CA GLU A 64 3.49 -6.29 3.76
C GLU A 64 2.51 -5.33 3.09
N LYS A 65 1.26 -5.76 2.90
CA LYS A 65 0.21 -4.93 2.29
C LYS A 65 -0.23 -3.88 3.29
N ILE A 66 -0.18 -2.61 2.90
CA ILE A 66 -0.78 -1.52 3.67
C ILE A 66 -2.17 -1.25 3.11
N GLU A 67 -3.19 -1.55 3.88
CA GLU A 67 -4.54 -1.10 3.55
C GLU A 67 -4.69 0.38 3.90
N PRO A 68 -5.29 1.19 3.01
CA PRO A 68 -5.60 2.57 3.34
C PRO A 68 -6.60 2.57 4.48
N ILE A 69 -6.20 3.09 5.64
CA ILE A 69 -7.11 3.33 6.75
C ILE A 69 -8.16 4.31 6.24
N GLU A 70 -9.40 3.85 6.10
CA GLU A 70 -10.54 4.70 5.73
C GLU A 70 -10.67 5.82 6.77
N LYS A 71 -10.10 6.99 6.47
CA LYS A 71 -10.40 8.18 7.23
C LYS A 71 -11.86 8.49 6.92
N LYS A 72 -12.71 8.45 7.95
CA LYS A 72 -14.07 8.99 7.87
C LYS A 72 -13.95 10.46 7.50
N THR A 73 -13.97 10.76 6.20
CA THR A 73 -14.04 12.12 5.68
C THR A 73 -15.33 12.67 6.26
N GLY A 74 -15.22 13.72 7.07
CA GLY A 74 -16.36 14.34 7.77
C GLY A 74 -17.33 14.94 6.77
N GLY A 75 -18.10 14.08 6.10
CA GLY A 75 -19.19 14.49 5.23
C GLY A 75 -20.23 15.26 6.04
N PRO A 76 -21.14 15.98 5.37
CA PRO A 76 -22.19 16.72 6.04
C PRO A 76 -22.92 15.79 7.02
N GLN A 77 -22.97 16.19 8.28
CA GLN A 77 -23.68 15.44 9.32
C GLN A 77 -25.14 15.31 8.90
N ILE A 78 -25.63 14.07 8.71
CA ILE A 78 -27.01 13.80 8.28
C ILE A 78 -28.04 14.36 9.27
N SER A 79 -27.65 14.56 10.54
CA SER A 79 -28.48 15.24 11.54
C SER A 79 -27.63 15.96 12.59
N PRO A 80 -28.02 17.18 13.01
CA PRO A 80 -27.38 17.85 14.12
C PRO A 80 -27.68 17.09 15.42
N LYS A 81 -26.63 16.64 16.12
CA LYS A 81 -26.77 16.01 17.43
C LYS A 81 -26.85 17.11 18.48
N ARG A 82 -28.05 17.38 19.02
CA ARG A 82 -28.21 18.26 20.19
C ARG A 82 -27.59 17.57 21.42
N ASN A 83 -26.78 18.29 22.18
CA ASN A 83 -26.25 17.79 23.45
C ASN A 83 -27.39 17.75 24.50
N SER A 84 -27.37 16.76 25.40
CA SER A 84 -28.34 16.70 26.49
C SER A 84 -28.19 17.91 27.41
N ASP A 85 -29.31 18.48 27.86
CA ASP A 85 -29.30 19.61 28.79
C ASP A 85 -28.48 19.26 30.05
N PRO A 86 -27.71 20.21 30.62
CA PRO A 86 -26.93 19.96 31.81
C PRO A 86 -27.85 19.57 32.97
N LYS A 87 -27.55 18.45 33.64
CA LYS A 87 -28.26 18.05 34.85
C LYS A 87 -28.06 19.12 35.92
N ARG A 88 -29.14 19.80 36.31
CA ARG A 88 -29.15 20.60 37.53
C ARG A 88 -29.14 19.63 38.71
N TYR A 89 -28.12 19.72 39.55
CA TYR A 89 -28.00 18.97 40.81
C TYR A 89 -28.71 19.74 41.93
#